data_AF-A0A3B9A504-F1
#
_entry.id   AF-A0A3B9A504-F1
#
_cell.length_a   1.000
_cell.length_b   1.000
_cell.length_c   1.000
_cell.angle_alpha   90.00
_cell.angle_beta   90.00
_cell.angle_gamma   90.00
#
_symmetry.space_group_name_H-M   'P 1'
#
loop_
_entity.id
_entity.type
_entity.pdbx_description
1 polymer ?
#
loop_
_entity_poly.entity_id
_entity_poly.type
_entity_poly.pdbx_seq_one_letter_code
_entity_poly.pdbx_strand_id
1 'polypeptide(L)'
;MNELLELSFEISKTLAHSGYPADAPAFAVTWGQIAEAIAQTVLSHNLPTDTLTEETKVILADTIRRDLLEIDPLNWREIVLDRVMTCRAINPALWEPDYEPDEGPLVEQYENATRLGDDESYWVDGGESAGFFDE
;
A
#
# COMPACT_ATOMS: atom_id res chain seq x y z
N MET A 1 -15.18 19.13 -20.26
CA MET A 1 -16.40 19.06 -19.43
C MET A 1 -16.98 17.64 -19.36
N ASN A 2 -16.72 16.75 -20.34
CA ASN A 2 -17.17 15.34 -20.27
C ASN A 2 -16.35 14.47 -19.33
N GLU A 3 -15.02 14.62 -19.28
CA GLU A 3 -14.14 13.71 -18.53
C GLU A 3 -14.43 13.65 -17.03
N LEU A 4 -14.75 14.79 -16.39
CA LEU A 4 -15.17 14.82 -14.98
C LEU A 4 -16.46 14.03 -14.75
N LEU A 5 -17.43 14.20 -15.64
CA LEU A 5 -18.74 13.55 -15.52
C LEU A 5 -18.62 12.04 -15.77
N GLU A 6 -17.81 11.64 -16.76
CA GLU A 6 -17.51 10.24 -17.06
C GLU A 6 -16.75 9.57 -15.90
N LEU A 7 -15.71 10.21 -15.37
CA LEU A 7 -14.91 9.67 -14.27
C LEU A 7 -15.72 9.58 -12.96
N SER A 8 -16.50 10.61 -12.63
CA SER A 8 -17.38 10.59 -11.45
C SER A 8 -18.46 9.51 -11.56
N PHE A 9 -19.00 9.27 -12.75
CA PHE A 9 -19.96 8.19 -13.00
C PHE A 9 -19.32 6.82 -12.82
N GLU A 10 -18.14 6.59 -13.40
CA GLU A 10 -17.41 5.31 -13.23
C GLU A 10 -17.06 5.04 -11.76
N ILE A 11 -16.57 6.04 -11.02
CA ILE A 11 -16.30 5.92 -9.59
C ILE A 11 -17.61 5.59 -8.83
N SER A 12 -18.67 6.35 -9.08
CA SER A 12 -19.97 6.13 -8.42
C SER A 12 -20.53 4.73 -8.68
N LYS A 13 -20.34 4.20 -9.89
CA LYS A 13 -20.76 2.85 -10.25
C LYS A 13 -19.98 1.79 -9.47
N THR A 14 -18.66 1.89 -9.40
CA THR A 14 -17.82 0.98 -8.59
C THR A 14 -18.24 0.98 -7.13
N LEU A 15 -18.48 2.17 -6.57
CA LEU A 15 -18.89 2.33 -5.18
C LEU A 15 -20.27 1.69 -4.90
N ALA A 16 -21.22 1.86 -5.82
CA ALA A 16 -22.53 1.23 -5.70
C ALA A 16 -22.46 -0.30 -5.65
N HIS A 17 -21.62 -0.92 -6.50
CA HIS A 17 -21.39 -2.37 -6.45
C HIS A 17 -20.75 -2.84 -5.14
N SER A 18 -20.01 -1.95 -4.47
CA SER A 18 -19.31 -2.21 -3.21
C SER A 18 -20.15 -1.91 -1.97
N GLY A 19 -21.45 -1.61 -2.13
CA GLY A 19 -22.38 -1.34 -1.02
C GLY A 19 -22.55 0.14 -0.65
N TYR A 20 -22.03 1.06 -1.47
CA TYR A 20 -22.12 2.51 -1.28
C TYR A 20 -22.97 3.15 -2.41
N PRO A 21 -24.31 3.02 -2.37
CA PRO A 21 -25.15 3.50 -3.45
C PRO A 21 -25.16 5.04 -3.51
N ALA A 22 -25.23 5.58 -4.72
CA ALA A 22 -25.03 7.00 -5.01
C ALA A 22 -26.05 7.94 -4.37
N ASP A 23 -27.24 7.41 -4.05
CA ASP A 23 -28.37 8.09 -3.42
C ASP A 23 -28.37 7.96 -1.89
N ALA A 24 -27.56 7.07 -1.32
CA ALA A 24 -27.42 6.96 0.13
C ALA A 24 -26.58 8.12 0.70
N PRO A 25 -26.99 8.71 1.83
CA PRO A 25 -26.21 9.71 2.53
C PRO A 25 -25.03 9.04 3.26
N ALA A 26 -23.84 9.61 3.11
CA ALA A 26 -22.66 9.27 3.90
C ALA A 26 -22.70 9.91 5.30
N PHE A 27 -23.27 11.11 5.42
CA PHE A 27 -23.55 11.80 6.71
C PHE A 27 -24.52 12.98 6.54
N ALA A 28 -24.35 13.78 5.47
CA ALA A 28 -25.29 14.79 4.94
C ALA A 28 -25.08 15.06 3.43
N VAL A 29 -24.19 14.26 2.82
CA VAL A 29 -23.66 14.31 1.46
C VAL A 29 -23.79 12.92 0.88
N THR A 30 -24.05 12.77 -0.41
CA THR A 30 -24.20 11.44 -1.02
C THR A 30 -22.89 10.89 -1.56
N TRP A 31 -22.80 9.57 -1.74
CA TRP A 31 -21.63 8.94 -2.36
C TRP A 31 -21.36 9.42 -3.78
N GLY A 32 -22.39 9.87 -4.52
CA GLY A 32 -22.22 10.53 -5.81
C GLY A 32 -21.45 11.86 -5.71
N GLN A 33 -21.73 12.66 -4.68
CA GLN A 33 -21.00 13.92 -4.44
C GLN A 33 -19.56 13.68 -3.98
N ILE A 34 -19.31 12.59 -3.22
CA ILE A 34 -17.95 12.15 -2.88
C ILE A 34 -17.20 11.73 -4.16
N ALA A 35 -17.83 10.95 -5.04
CA ALA A 35 -17.23 10.52 -6.31
C ALA A 35 -16.86 11.69 -7.22
N GLU A 36 -17.72 12.71 -7.30
CA GLU A 36 -17.43 13.95 -8.03
C GLU A 36 -16.23 14.68 -7.44
N ALA A 37 -16.14 14.80 -6.10
CA ALA A 37 -15.02 15.45 -5.43
C ALA A 37 -13.69 14.70 -5.65
N ILE A 38 -13.71 13.36 -5.66
CA ILE A 38 -12.54 12.54 -5.99
C ILE A 38 -12.10 12.80 -7.44
N ALA A 39 -13.02 12.70 -8.40
CA ALA A 39 -12.74 12.93 -9.81
C ALA A 39 -12.19 14.35 -10.06
N GLN A 40 -12.79 15.36 -9.43
CA GLN A 40 -12.33 16.74 -9.51
C GLN A 40 -10.90 16.88 -8.96
N THR A 41 -10.58 16.24 -7.84
CA THR A 41 -9.25 16.28 -7.25
C THR A 41 -8.21 15.63 -8.17
N VAL A 42 -8.51 14.44 -8.69
CA VAL A 42 -7.63 13.72 -9.63
C VAL A 42 -7.30 14.58 -10.86
N LEU A 43 -8.33 15.18 -11.48
CA LEU A 43 -8.14 15.99 -12.69
C LEU A 43 -7.46 17.33 -12.40
N SER A 44 -7.80 18.00 -11.29
CA SER A 44 -7.23 19.31 -10.95
C SER A 44 -5.75 19.23 -10.59
N HIS A 45 -5.32 18.08 -10.06
CA HIS A 45 -3.94 17.82 -9.65
C HIS A 45 -3.14 16.98 -10.65
N ASN A 46 -3.72 16.65 -11.82
CA ASN A 46 -3.11 15.79 -12.85
C ASN A 46 -2.60 14.46 -12.29
N LEU A 47 -3.37 13.85 -11.39
CA LEU A 47 -3.03 12.55 -10.83
C LEU A 47 -3.27 11.45 -11.88
N PRO A 48 -2.45 10.38 -11.89
CA PRO A 48 -2.59 9.30 -12.85
C PRO A 48 -3.95 8.61 -12.68
N THR A 49 -4.77 8.62 -13.73
CA THR A 49 -6.08 7.95 -13.73
C THR A 49 -5.94 6.44 -13.90
N ASP A 50 -4.87 5.96 -14.53
CA ASP A 50 -4.61 4.54 -14.75
C ASP A 50 -4.35 3.77 -13.45
N THR A 51 -3.88 4.46 -12.40
CA THR A 51 -3.67 3.89 -11.07
C THR A 51 -4.95 3.85 -10.23
N LEU A 52 -6.04 4.47 -10.71
CA LEU A 52 -7.35 4.49 -10.06
C LEU A 52 -8.11 3.17 -10.32
N THR A 53 -7.54 2.06 -9.87
CA THR A 53 -8.15 0.73 -10.00
C THR A 53 -9.42 0.61 -9.14
N GLU A 54 -10.27 -0.37 -9.46
CA GLU A 54 -11.49 -0.65 -8.67
C GLU A 54 -11.18 -0.84 -7.19
N GLU A 55 -10.12 -1.60 -6.87
CA GLU A 55 -9.65 -1.83 -5.51
C GLU A 55 -9.25 -0.52 -4.82
N THR A 56 -8.49 0.34 -5.51
CA THR A 56 -8.05 1.64 -4.98
C THR A 56 -9.25 2.54 -4.67
N LYS A 57 -10.27 2.56 -5.53
CA LYS A 57 -11.51 3.31 -5.31
C LYS A 57 -12.25 2.84 -4.05
N VAL A 58 -12.30 1.52 -3.82
CA VAL A 58 -12.96 0.95 -2.64
C VAL A 58 -12.20 1.26 -1.35
N ILE A 59 -10.87 1.11 -1.36
CA ILE A 59 -10.01 1.47 -0.20
C ILE A 59 -10.16 2.95 0.15
N LEU A 60 -10.18 3.82 -0.86
CA LEU A 60 -10.41 5.25 -0.67
C LEU A 60 -11.77 5.54 -0.06
N ALA A 61 -12.83 4.93 -0.57
CA ALA A 61 -14.17 5.12 -0.04
C ALA A 61 -14.30 4.65 1.41
N ASP A 62 -13.68 3.53 1.77
CA ASP A 62 -13.70 3.04 3.15
C ASP A 62 -12.93 3.96 4.10
N THR A 63 -11.77 4.46 3.65
CA THR A 63 -10.95 5.43 4.40
C THR A 63 -11.72 6.74 4.62
N ILE A 64 -12.31 7.30 3.56
CA ILE A 64 -13.13 8.51 3.62
C ILE A 64 -14.33 8.29 4.53
N ARG A 65 -15.03 7.13 4.42
CA ARG A 65 -16.16 6.79 5.29
C ARG A 65 -15.78 6.83 6.77
N ARG A 66 -14.68 6.18 7.14
CA ARG A 66 -14.20 6.13 8.51
C ARG A 66 -13.91 7.53 9.02
N ASP A 67 -13.19 8.31 8.24
CA ASP A 67 -12.74 9.63 8.67
C ASP A 67 -13.88 10.65 8.74
N LEU A 68 -14.91 10.51 7.90
CA LEU A 68 -16.16 11.29 8.01
C LEU A 68 -16.94 11.01 9.30
N LEU A 69 -16.77 9.82 9.89
CA LEU A 69 -17.40 9.47 11.16
C LEU A 69 -16.57 9.93 12.38
N GLU A 70 -15.26 10.13 12.20
CA GLU A 70 -14.33 10.50 13.28
C GLU A 70 -14.01 12.01 13.33
N ILE A 71 -14.00 12.69 12.18
CA ILE A 71 -13.68 14.12 12.00
C ILE A 71 -14.96 14.94 11.86
N ASP A 72 -14.88 16.26 12.02
CA ASP A 72 -15.97 17.19 11.70
C ASP A 72 -16.44 17.02 10.23
N PRO A 73 -17.65 16.51 9.99
CA PRO A 73 -18.16 16.22 8.66
C PRO A 73 -18.46 17.48 7.84
N LEU A 74 -18.45 18.68 8.44
CA LEU A 74 -18.51 19.94 7.69
C LEU A 74 -17.30 20.13 6.74
N ASN A 75 -16.15 19.52 7.06
CA ASN A 75 -14.91 19.65 6.27
C ASN A 75 -14.67 18.46 5.33
N TRP A 76 -15.71 17.72 4.95
CA TRP A 76 -15.59 16.49 4.13
C TRP A 76 -14.80 16.65 2.82
N ARG A 77 -14.82 17.84 2.20
CA ARG A 77 -14.05 18.10 0.98
C ARG A 77 -12.54 18.10 1.23
N GLU A 78 -12.11 18.62 2.38
CA GLU A 78 -10.70 18.58 2.78
C GLU A 78 -10.27 17.14 3.08
N ILE A 79 -11.17 16.34 3.67
CA ILE A 79 -10.93 14.90 3.88
C ILE A 79 -10.76 14.17 2.54
N VAL A 80 -11.64 14.41 1.57
CA VAL A 80 -11.52 13.80 0.22
C VAL A 80 -10.22 14.24 -0.46
N LEU A 81 -9.91 15.53 -0.43
CA LEU A 81 -8.67 16.07 -0.99
C LEU A 81 -7.45 15.39 -0.38
N ASP A 82 -7.36 15.39 0.96
CA ASP A 82 -6.25 14.78 1.70
C ASP A 82 -6.11 13.31 1.33
N ARG A 83 -7.20 12.52 1.41
CA ARG A 83 -7.13 11.07 1.16
C ARG A 83 -6.79 10.71 -0.27
N VAL A 84 -7.27 11.47 -1.25
CA VAL A 84 -6.91 11.26 -2.65
C VAL A 84 -5.43 11.63 -2.87
N MET A 85 -4.98 12.75 -2.31
CA MET A 85 -3.60 13.22 -2.49
C MET A 85 -2.58 12.35 -1.77
N THR A 86 -2.92 11.79 -0.61
CA THR A 86 -2.04 10.91 0.19
C THR A 86 -2.20 9.43 -0.15
N CYS A 87 -3.11 9.05 -1.05
CA CYS A 87 -3.30 7.65 -1.41
C CYS A 87 -2.02 7.09 -2.06
N ARG A 88 -1.36 6.12 -1.42
CA ARG A 88 -0.10 5.52 -1.91
C ARG A 88 -0.22 4.96 -3.33
N ALA A 89 -1.37 4.38 -3.66
CA ALA A 89 -1.62 3.84 -5.00
C ALA A 89 -1.70 4.92 -6.08
N ILE A 90 -2.22 6.11 -5.75
CA ILE A 90 -2.38 7.22 -6.70
C ILE A 90 -1.13 8.11 -6.74
N ASN A 91 -0.51 8.32 -5.59
CA ASN A 91 0.64 9.21 -5.45
C ASN A 91 1.81 8.51 -4.75
N PRO A 92 2.44 7.52 -5.41
CA PRO A 92 3.55 6.78 -4.83
C PRO A 92 4.76 7.67 -4.54
N ALA A 93 4.91 8.80 -5.24
CA ALA A 93 6.01 9.74 -5.06
C ALA A 93 6.02 10.45 -3.69
N LEU A 94 4.88 10.49 -2.99
CA LEU A 94 4.81 11.03 -1.63
C LEU A 94 5.24 10.03 -0.55
N TRP A 95 5.43 8.76 -0.92
CA TRP A 95 5.78 7.70 0.01
C TRP A 95 7.20 7.24 -0.28
N GLU A 96 7.99 7.06 0.78
CA GLU A 96 9.30 6.42 0.63
C GLU A 96 9.12 5.01 0.04
N PRO A 97 10.00 4.58 -0.89
CA PRO A 97 9.97 3.20 -1.36
C PRO A 97 10.11 2.29 -0.13
N ASP A 98 9.33 1.21 -0.10
CA ASP A 98 9.53 0.18 0.92
C ASP A 98 11.01 -0.23 0.81
N TYR A 99 11.78 0.07 1.85
CA TYR A 99 13.20 -0.26 1.89
C TYR A 99 13.27 -1.78 1.86
N GLU A 100 13.58 -2.36 0.70
CA GLU A 100 14.16 -3.70 0.70
C GLU A 100 15.41 -3.58 1.55
N PRO A 101 15.53 -4.31 2.67
CA PRO A 101 16.76 -4.31 3.42
C PRO A 101 17.82 -4.81 2.45
N ASP A 102 18.67 -3.89 1.98
CA ASP A 102 19.91 -4.19 1.29
C ASP A 102 20.54 -5.34 2.07
N GLU A 103 20.58 -6.53 1.46
CA GLU A 103 21.29 -7.67 1.99
C GLU A 103 22.75 -7.24 2.01
N GLY A 104 23.14 -6.56 3.08
CA GLY A 104 24.43 -5.92 3.17
C GLY A 104 25.54 -6.94 2.96
N PRO A 105 26.78 -6.48 2.76
CA PRO A 105 27.92 -7.30 2.36
C PRO A 105 28.27 -8.48 3.32
N LEU A 106 27.57 -8.60 4.45
CA LEU A 106 27.63 -9.74 5.36
C LEU A 106 26.87 -10.99 4.83
N VAL A 107 25.84 -10.84 4.00
CA VAL A 107 25.14 -11.98 3.39
C VAL A 107 26.00 -12.61 2.28
N GLU A 108 26.62 -11.80 1.43
CA GLU A 108 27.56 -12.25 0.39
C GLU A 108 28.81 -12.96 0.95
N GLN A 109 29.20 -12.64 2.20
CA GLN A 109 30.34 -13.30 2.88
C GLN A 109 29.98 -14.70 3.39
N TYR A 110 28.74 -14.95 3.80
CA TYR A 110 28.29 -16.29 4.19
C TYR A 110 28.16 -17.23 2.99
N GLU A 111 27.75 -16.72 1.83
CA GLU A 111 27.70 -17.52 0.60
C GLU A 111 29.08 -17.84 0.01
N ASN A 112 30.09 -16.99 0.24
CA ASN A 112 31.47 -17.26 -0.19
C ASN A 112 32.28 -18.13 0.80
N ALA A 113 31.88 -18.20 2.07
CA ALA A 113 32.58 -18.99 3.08
C ALA A 113 32.42 -20.51 2.89
N THR A 114 31.39 -20.96 2.16
CA THR A 114 31.20 -22.38 1.83
C THR A 114 31.95 -22.82 0.56
N ARG A 115 32.63 -21.91 -0.14
CA ARG A 115 33.40 -22.18 -1.38
C ARG A 115 34.92 -22.12 -1.22
N LEU A 116 35.44 -22.03 0.01
CA LEU A 116 36.88 -22.10 0.29
C LEU A 116 37.17 -23.31 1.18
N GLY A 117 37.39 -24.47 0.56
CA GLY A 117 37.76 -25.68 1.29
C GLY A 117 37.65 -26.98 0.49
N ASP A 118 37.92 -26.96 -0.82
CA ASP A 118 38.15 -28.18 -1.61
C ASP A 118 39.65 -28.35 -1.90
N ASP A 119 40.46 -28.24 -0.86
CA ASP A 119 41.82 -28.76 -0.92
C ASP A 119 42.24 -29.29 0.47
N GLU A 120 42.85 -30.47 0.43
CA GLU A 120 43.46 -31.22 1.51
C GLU A 120 42.54 -32.13 2.35
N SER A 121 42.24 -33.26 1.73
CA SER A 121 42.20 -34.56 2.39
C SER A 121 43.33 -34.74 3.42
N TYR A 122 43.03 -34.52 4.70
CA TYR A 122 43.73 -35.17 5.80
C TYR A 122 42.78 -35.28 7.00
N TRP A 123 41.86 -36.26 6.94
CA TRP A 123 41.27 -36.77 8.17
C TRP A 123 42.38 -37.49 8.94
N VAL A 124 43.03 -36.78 9.86
CA VAL A 124 43.70 -37.48 10.97
C VAL A 124 42.59 -38.16 11.74
N ASP A 125 42.59 -39.49 11.64
CA ASP A 125 41.81 -40.42 12.42
C ASP A 125 41.76 -39.97 13.88
N GLY A 126 40.60 -39.46 14.31
CA GLY A 126 40.29 -39.13 15.69
C GLY A 126 40.08 -40.41 16.49
N GLY A 127 41.14 -41.17 16.67
CA GLY A 127 41.20 -42.35 17.53
C GLY A 127 42.03 -42.06 18.77
N GLU A 128 41.38 -41.57 19.83
CA GLU A 128 41.43 -42.22 21.16
C GLU A 128 40.50 -41.52 22.16
N SER A 129 39.42 -42.25 22.48
CA SER A 129 38.99 -42.57 23.84
C SER A 129 38.52 -41.45 24.77
N ALA A 130 37.19 -41.41 24.93
CA ALA A 130 36.45 -40.68 25.95
C ALA A 130 36.94 -40.92 27.38
N GLY A 131 36.96 -39.85 28.18
CA GLY A 131 37.13 -39.92 29.62
C GLY A 131 36.76 -38.60 30.29
N PHE A 132 35.48 -38.41 30.59
CA PHE A 132 35.03 -37.48 31.62
C PHE A 132 34.22 -38.29 32.63
N PHE A 133 34.67 -38.35 33.89
CA PHE A 133 33.94 -37.93 35.10
C PHE A 133 34.79 -38.24 36.35
N ASP A 134 34.87 -37.25 37.26
CA ASP A 134 35.54 -37.25 38.57
C ASP A 134 35.13 -38.41 39.51
N GLU A 135 36.11 -39.05 40.17
CA GLU A 135 36.31 -39.14 41.64
C GLU A 135 37.72 -39.66 41.97
#